data_AF-A0A930JJT1-F1
#
_entry.id   AF-A0A930JJT1-F1
#
_cell.length_a   1.000
_cell.length_b   1.000
_cell.length_c   1.000
_cell.angle_alpha   90.00
_cell.angle_beta   90.00
_cell.angle_gamma   90.00
#
_symmetry.space_group_name_H-M   'P 1'
#
loop_
_entity.id
_entity.type
_entity.pdbx_description
1 polymer ?
#
loop_
_entity_poly.entity_id
_entity_poly.type
_entity_poly.pdbx_seq_one_letter_code
_entity_poly.pdbx_strand_id
1 'polypeptide(L)'
;MIDWGEEGSPWRNLNEQVDLFDKTIKYRCEQKVLNRIDGMITSHSDTRREISLLYDSKLKNNRFKGEVTESFVKIRPENMMAALELLDKIDSIKCRAEVTVDTMTGKINKVVNFDEIKKRWEEYRAEMFYTINSTMGQGSDEGKQVEKFTDLIDKQFVDEPTFRTELSGKLFYDVFFDKYLLGRKLEDEKFEQTFYSFLFDQIPIKTSLTQELSTDEETGLKKISRYISADDQRTKFVNEYGIMKTYKERYQPIIKYSFTQYNYEFYHDILLADDGLPQEIKVNIIEEVKNNIEILVTYRIHRLK
;
A
#
# COMPACT_ATOMS: atom_id res chain seq x y z
N MET A 1 -29.59 6.90 58.49
CA MET A 1 -30.58 7.98 58.41
C MET A 1 -30.24 8.75 57.13
N ILE A 2 -31.18 8.76 56.16
CA ILE A 2 -31.22 9.54 54.90
C ILE A 2 -30.18 9.08 53.83
N ASP A 3 -30.53 8.51 52.65
CA ASP A 3 -31.53 8.76 51.58
C ASP A 3 -30.98 9.69 50.46
N TRP A 4 -31.45 9.42 49.24
CA TRP A 4 -30.83 9.30 47.93
C TRP A 4 -30.70 10.60 47.11
N GLY A 5 -29.91 10.54 46.04
CA GLY A 5 -30.04 11.42 44.88
C GLY A 5 -29.39 10.81 43.63
N GLU A 6 -30.17 10.74 42.56
CA GLU A 6 -29.84 10.19 41.24
C GLU A 6 -28.71 10.94 40.52
N GLU A 7 -28.19 10.29 39.47
CA GLU A 7 -27.41 10.86 38.35
C GLU A 7 -25.91 11.14 38.53
N GLY A 8 -25.11 10.14 38.15
CA GLY A 8 -23.70 10.31 37.84
C GLY A 8 -23.12 9.11 37.08
N SER A 9 -23.73 8.76 35.95
CA SER A 9 -23.29 7.79 34.93
C SER A 9 -21.81 7.33 35.01
N PRO A 10 -21.50 6.01 34.91
CA PRO A 10 -20.13 5.50 34.87
C PRO A 10 -19.34 5.96 33.62
N TRP A 11 -19.96 6.74 32.74
CA TRP A 11 -19.39 7.29 31.52
C TRP A 11 -18.87 8.73 31.66
N ARG A 12 -18.83 9.32 32.87
CA ARG A 12 -18.53 10.77 33.02
C ARG A 12 -17.06 11.18 33.15
N ASN A 13 -16.08 10.28 33.13
CA ASN A 13 -14.65 10.64 33.14
C ASN A 13 -13.83 9.83 32.11
N LEU A 14 -14.28 9.78 30.85
CA LEU A 14 -13.48 9.29 29.71
C LEU A 14 -12.95 10.45 28.82
N ASN A 15 -12.89 11.65 29.38
CA ASN A 15 -12.33 12.85 28.75
C ASN A 15 -10.99 13.29 29.38
N GLU A 16 -10.23 12.35 29.92
CA GLU A 16 -8.77 12.48 29.89
C GLU A 16 -8.30 11.82 28.59
N GLN A 17 -8.12 12.64 27.54
CA GLN A 17 -7.25 12.30 26.42
C GLN A 17 -5.86 12.01 27.00
N VAL A 18 -5.63 10.77 27.41
CA VAL A 18 -4.28 10.21 27.38
C VAL A 18 -3.89 10.29 25.92
N ASP A 19 -2.90 11.11 25.57
CA ASP A 19 -2.34 11.16 24.23
C ASP A 19 -1.98 9.73 23.82
N LEU A 20 -2.83 9.12 22.99
CA LEU A 20 -2.71 7.73 22.54
C LEU A 20 -1.43 7.51 21.72
N PHE A 21 -0.80 8.61 21.28
CA PHE A 21 0.43 8.66 20.52
C PHE A 21 1.38 9.68 21.17
N ASP A 22 2.54 9.23 21.62
CA ASP A 22 3.56 10.09 22.26
C ASP A 22 4.85 10.21 21.42
N LYS A 23 4.89 9.54 20.26
CA LYS A 23 5.97 9.61 19.28
C LYS A 23 5.45 9.88 17.89
N THR A 24 6.22 10.67 17.16
CA THR A 24 6.04 10.92 15.72
C THR A 24 7.37 10.68 15.03
N ILE A 25 7.31 9.94 13.95
CA ILE A 25 8.44 9.66 13.06
C ILE A 25 8.03 10.00 11.64
N LYS A 26 8.96 10.56 10.86
CA LYS A 26 8.71 10.93 9.47
C LYS A 26 9.44 10.01 8.52
N TYR A 27 8.78 9.67 7.42
CA TYR A 27 9.33 8.86 6.35
C TYR A 27 9.16 9.55 5.01
N ARG A 28 10.19 9.50 4.17
CA ARG A 28 10.05 9.76 2.73
C ARG A 28 9.86 8.46 1.99
N CYS A 29 8.80 8.40 1.22
CA CYS A 29 8.44 7.29 0.37
C CYS A 29 8.63 7.70 -1.09
N GLU A 30 9.42 6.95 -1.84
CA GLU A 30 9.68 7.19 -3.26
C GLU A 30 9.30 5.95 -4.06
N GLN A 31 8.39 6.09 -5.02
CA GLN A 31 7.97 5.02 -5.92
C GLN A 31 8.24 5.43 -7.36
N LYS A 32 8.88 4.54 -8.13
CA LYS A 32 8.95 4.67 -9.58
C LYS A 32 8.34 3.44 -10.21
N VAL A 33 7.50 3.65 -11.22
CA VAL A 33 6.90 2.60 -12.03
C VAL A 33 7.26 2.85 -13.47
N LEU A 34 7.88 1.88 -14.12
CA LEU A 34 8.24 1.91 -15.53
C LEU A 34 7.52 0.78 -16.24
N ASN A 35 6.76 1.10 -17.29
CA ASN A 35 6.15 0.11 -18.16
C ASN A 35 6.85 0.11 -19.51
N ARG A 36 7.25 -1.08 -19.96
CA ARG A 36 7.75 -1.31 -21.32
C ARG A 36 6.80 -2.24 -22.07
N ILE A 37 6.54 -1.90 -23.32
CA ILE A 37 5.76 -2.71 -24.24
C ILE A 37 6.61 -2.82 -25.52
N ASP A 38 6.90 -4.04 -25.95
CA ASP A 38 7.77 -4.34 -27.10
C ASP A 38 9.13 -3.63 -26.99
N GLY A 39 9.72 -3.65 -25.79
CA GLY A 39 11.00 -3.00 -25.47
C GLY A 39 10.95 -1.46 -25.38
N MET A 40 9.84 -0.82 -25.76
CA MET A 40 9.69 0.64 -25.68
C MET A 40 9.03 1.07 -24.37
N ILE A 41 9.56 2.12 -23.74
CA ILE A 41 8.92 2.73 -22.55
C ILE A 41 7.62 3.39 -23.00
N THR A 42 6.50 2.86 -22.53
CA THR A 42 5.16 3.40 -22.83
C THR A 42 4.65 4.32 -21.74
N SER A 43 5.06 4.07 -20.49
CA SER A 43 4.80 5.00 -19.40
C SER A 43 5.85 4.93 -18.31
N HIS A 44 6.04 6.05 -17.61
CA HIS A 44 6.87 6.13 -16.42
C HIS A 44 6.23 7.08 -15.41
N SER A 45 6.06 6.63 -14.17
CA SER A 45 5.63 7.48 -13.05
C SER A 45 6.67 7.55 -11.94
N ASP A 46 6.72 8.71 -11.27
CA ASP A 46 7.51 8.98 -10.07
C ASP A 46 6.55 9.60 -9.04
N THR A 47 6.37 8.93 -7.91
CA THR A 47 5.56 9.38 -6.78
C THR A 47 6.47 9.54 -5.57
N ARG A 48 6.39 10.68 -4.91
CA ARG A 48 7.15 10.98 -3.69
C ARG A 48 6.21 11.49 -2.62
N ARG A 49 6.27 10.92 -1.43
CA ARG A 49 5.44 11.30 -0.30
C ARG A 49 6.25 11.44 0.96
N GLU A 50 5.91 12.41 1.79
CA GLU A 50 6.31 12.44 3.19
C GLU A 50 5.13 11.92 4.03
N ILE A 51 5.39 10.91 4.85
CA ILE A 51 4.41 10.32 5.77
C ILE A 51 4.89 10.56 7.19
N SER A 52 4.05 11.22 7.99
CA SER A 52 4.20 11.25 9.44
C SER A 52 3.47 10.05 10.03
N LEU A 53 4.16 9.26 10.83
CA LEU A 53 3.62 8.10 11.52
C LEU A 53 3.65 8.37 13.02
N LEU A 54 2.47 8.43 13.62
CA LEU A 54 2.29 8.59 15.06
C LEU A 54 2.10 7.22 15.69
N TYR A 55 2.76 6.95 16.82
CA TYR A 55 2.69 5.67 17.52
C TYR A 55 2.88 5.86 19.04
N ASP A 56 2.42 4.87 19.81
CA ASP A 56 2.70 4.77 21.26
C ASP A 56 4.10 4.17 21.45
N SER A 57 5.01 4.91 22.09
CA SER A 57 6.40 4.51 22.35
C SER A 57 6.51 3.24 23.18
N LYS A 58 5.51 2.95 24.00
CA LYS A 58 5.46 1.73 24.80
C LYS A 58 4.88 0.56 24.01
N LEU A 59 4.41 0.81 22.77
CA LEU A 59 3.70 -0.10 21.87
C LEU A 59 2.59 -0.88 22.59
N LYS A 60 2.06 -0.38 23.72
CA LYS A 60 1.10 -1.12 24.55
C LYS A 60 -0.19 -1.38 23.80
N ASN A 61 -0.55 -0.45 22.93
CA ASN A 61 -1.77 -0.52 22.14
C ASN A 61 -1.55 -1.08 20.73
N ASN A 62 -0.29 -1.31 20.30
CA ASN A 62 0.07 -1.71 18.93
C ASN A 62 -0.61 -0.83 17.87
N ARG A 63 -0.72 0.48 18.14
CA ARG A 63 -1.44 1.45 17.31
C ARG A 63 -0.50 2.36 16.55
N PHE A 64 -0.85 2.62 15.30
CA PHE A 64 -0.15 3.53 14.42
C PHE A 64 -1.16 4.40 13.69
N LYS A 65 -0.86 5.68 13.50
CA LYS A 65 -1.66 6.60 12.70
C LYS A 65 -0.77 7.26 11.65
N GLY A 66 -1.14 7.08 10.39
CA GLY A 66 -0.45 7.73 9.27
C GLY A 66 -1.03 9.10 8.95
N GLU A 67 -0.21 9.96 8.36
CA GLU A 67 -0.65 11.17 7.68
C GLU A 67 0.33 11.52 6.55
N VAL A 68 -0.19 11.77 5.35
CA VAL A 68 0.62 12.32 4.25
C VAL A 68 0.76 13.82 4.49
N THR A 69 1.98 14.28 4.74
CA THR A 69 2.29 15.71 4.96
C THR A 69 2.70 16.42 3.68
N GLU A 70 3.35 15.70 2.77
CA GLU A 70 3.71 16.20 1.44
C GLU A 70 3.50 15.09 0.40
N SER A 71 3.05 15.46 -0.80
CA SER A 71 2.92 14.53 -1.92
C SER A 71 3.26 15.22 -3.24
N PHE A 72 4.03 14.53 -4.07
CA PHE A 72 4.38 14.92 -5.42
C PHE A 72 4.23 13.72 -6.35
N VAL A 73 3.55 13.91 -7.47
CA VAL A 73 3.35 12.90 -8.49
C VAL A 73 3.75 13.44 -9.86
N LYS A 74 4.35 12.58 -10.67
CA LYS A 74 4.71 12.86 -12.06
C LYS A 74 4.49 11.62 -12.90
N ILE A 75 3.92 11.78 -14.09
CA ILE A 75 3.79 10.69 -15.07
C ILE A 75 4.14 11.16 -16.48
N ARG A 76 4.59 10.21 -17.29
CA ARG A 76 4.75 10.32 -18.74
C ARG A 76 4.04 9.13 -19.38
N PRO A 77 3.22 9.34 -20.43
CA PRO A 77 2.84 10.62 -21.04
C PRO A 77 1.95 11.51 -20.13
N GLU A 78 1.94 12.83 -20.37
CA GLU A 78 1.28 13.83 -19.51
C GLU A 78 -0.25 13.74 -19.48
N ASN A 79 -0.86 13.18 -20.51
CA ASN A 79 -2.31 12.96 -20.55
C ASN A 79 -2.82 11.99 -19.47
N MET A 80 -1.94 11.24 -18.81
CA MET A 80 -2.28 10.38 -17.67
C MET A 80 -2.20 11.09 -16.31
N MET A 81 -1.76 12.36 -16.27
CA MET A 81 -1.46 13.06 -15.01
C MET A 81 -2.70 13.24 -14.13
N ALA A 82 -3.84 13.64 -14.70
CA ALA A 82 -5.08 13.83 -13.96
C ALA A 82 -5.55 12.55 -13.24
N ALA A 83 -5.38 11.38 -13.87
CA ALA A 83 -5.72 10.10 -13.25
C ALA A 83 -4.80 9.77 -12.07
N LEU A 84 -3.50 10.05 -12.20
CA LEU A 84 -2.54 9.82 -11.11
C LEU A 84 -2.75 10.79 -9.94
N GLU A 85 -3.09 12.07 -10.19
CA GLU A 85 -3.43 13.03 -9.14
C GLU A 85 -4.68 12.62 -8.35
N LEU A 86 -5.70 12.11 -9.05
CA LEU A 86 -6.91 11.60 -8.40
C LEU A 86 -6.58 10.40 -7.49
N LEU A 87 -5.78 9.45 -7.97
CA LEU A 87 -5.31 8.32 -7.16
C LEU A 87 -4.49 8.79 -5.95
N ASP A 88 -3.66 9.81 -6.12
CA ASP A 88 -2.85 10.39 -5.05
C ASP A 88 -3.71 11.01 -3.94
N LYS A 89 -4.78 11.72 -4.30
CA LYS A 89 -5.74 12.27 -3.35
C LYS A 89 -6.48 11.18 -2.58
N ILE A 90 -6.93 10.13 -3.28
CA ILE A 90 -7.59 8.98 -2.65
C ILE A 90 -6.65 8.28 -1.66
N ASP A 91 -5.41 8.03 -2.07
CA ASP A 91 -4.42 7.43 -1.18
C ASP A 91 -4.12 8.32 0.03
N SER A 92 -4.07 9.64 -0.15
CA SER A 92 -3.88 10.59 0.96
C SER A 92 -5.02 10.50 1.99
N ILE A 93 -6.27 10.30 1.54
CA ILE A 93 -7.41 10.06 2.43
C ILE A 93 -7.22 8.75 3.20
N LYS A 94 -6.85 7.67 2.50
CA LYS A 94 -6.60 6.35 3.11
C LYS A 94 -5.44 6.36 4.10
N CYS A 95 -4.39 7.13 3.83
CA CYS A 95 -3.21 7.21 4.67
C CYS A 95 -3.49 7.74 6.09
N ARG A 96 -4.62 8.43 6.29
CA ARG A 96 -5.10 8.88 7.61
C ARG A 96 -5.67 7.78 8.50
N ALA A 97 -5.51 6.52 8.08
CA ALA A 97 -5.88 5.37 8.86
C ALA A 97 -5.09 5.29 10.19
N GLU A 98 -5.84 5.16 11.27
CA GLU A 98 -5.37 4.65 12.55
C GLU A 98 -5.56 3.14 12.54
N VAL A 99 -4.45 2.41 12.64
CA VAL A 99 -4.43 0.95 12.57
C VAL A 99 -3.93 0.34 13.86
N THR A 100 -4.48 -0.82 14.22
CA THR A 100 -3.86 -1.74 15.19
C THR A 100 -3.12 -2.85 14.46
N VAL A 101 -2.08 -3.37 15.11
CA VAL A 101 -1.24 -4.45 14.59
C VAL A 101 -1.55 -5.76 15.33
N ASP A 102 -1.59 -6.85 14.58
CA ASP A 102 -1.72 -8.20 15.11
C ASP A 102 -0.47 -8.58 15.91
N THR A 103 -0.67 -9.04 17.14
CA THR A 103 0.41 -9.29 18.10
C THR A 103 1.27 -10.49 17.76
N MET A 104 0.88 -11.32 16.78
CA MET A 104 1.61 -12.50 16.36
C MET A 104 2.39 -12.28 15.07
N THR A 105 1.78 -11.60 14.10
CA THR A 105 2.29 -11.46 12.74
C THR A 105 2.90 -10.08 12.46
N GLY A 106 2.54 -9.06 13.24
CA GLY A 106 2.95 -7.68 12.98
C GLY A 106 2.20 -7.02 11.79
N LYS A 107 1.23 -7.71 11.20
CA LYS A 107 0.37 -7.19 10.11
C LYS A 107 -0.80 -6.37 10.66
N ILE A 108 -1.42 -5.55 9.83
CA ILE A 108 -2.59 -4.76 10.21
C ILE A 108 -3.75 -5.68 10.61
N ASN A 109 -4.28 -5.49 11.81
CA ASN A 109 -5.42 -6.22 12.33
C ASN A 109 -6.73 -5.43 12.25
N LYS A 110 -6.71 -4.11 12.44
CA LYS A 110 -7.95 -3.31 12.40
C LYS A 110 -7.66 -1.88 12.00
N VAL A 111 -8.58 -1.25 11.28
CA VAL A 111 -8.65 0.20 11.09
C VAL A 111 -9.66 0.78 12.08
N VAL A 112 -9.15 1.49 13.09
CA VAL A 112 -9.93 1.96 14.23
C VAL A 112 -10.88 3.10 13.86
N ASN A 113 -10.45 3.98 12.95
CA ASN A 113 -11.18 5.16 12.53
C ASN A 113 -11.80 5.02 11.13
N PHE A 114 -12.24 3.81 10.74
CA PHE A 114 -12.81 3.55 9.42
C PHE A 114 -13.95 4.51 9.05
N ASP A 115 -14.89 4.78 9.97
CA ASP A 115 -16.03 5.68 9.70
C ASP A 115 -15.59 7.12 9.40
N GLU A 116 -14.53 7.59 10.05
CA GLU A 116 -13.94 8.91 9.80
C GLU A 116 -13.32 8.98 8.38
N ILE A 117 -12.61 7.92 7.98
CA ILE A 117 -11.98 7.82 6.65
C ILE A 117 -13.05 7.72 5.56
N LYS A 118 -14.10 6.93 5.79
CA LYS A 118 -15.23 6.81 4.88
C LYS A 118 -15.94 8.14 4.67
N LYS A 119 -16.22 8.88 5.75
CA LYS A 119 -16.83 10.21 5.66
C LYS A 119 -15.98 11.17 4.82
N ARG A 120 -14.65 11.17 5.00
CA ARG A 120 -13.74 11.99 4.19
C ARG A 120 -13.78 11.64 2.71
N TRP A 121 -13.88 10.35 2.38
CA TRP A 121 -14.06 9.92 1.00
C TRP A 121 -15.38 10.41 0.41
N GLU A 122 -16.47 10.29 1.16
CA GLU A 122 -17.80 10.77 0.74
C GLU A 122 -17.82 12.29 0.51
N GLU A 123 -17.19 13.06 1.39
CA GLU A 123 -17.03 14.52 1.25
C GLU A 123 -16.24 14.89 -0.02
N TYR A 124 -15.08 14.24 -0.22
CA TYR A 124 -14.25 14.47 -1.40
C TYR A 124 -14.96 14.09 -2.71
N ARG A 125 -15.68 12.96 -2.71
CA ARG A 125 -16.48 12.52 -3.84
C ARG A 125 -17.55 13.56 -4.20
N ALA A 126 -18.29 14.06 -3.20
CA ALA A 126 -19.32 15.06 -3.41
C ALA A 126 -18.76 16.37 -4.02
N GLU A 127 -17.61 16.83 -3.52
CA GLU A 127 -16.89 17.99 -4.05
C GLU A 127 -16.50 17.77 -5.52
N MET A 128 -15.91 16.62 -5.84
CA MET A 128 -15.50 16.28 -7.20
C MET A 128 -16.69 16.30 -8.19
N PHE A 129 -17.83 15.69 -7.83
CA PHE A 129 -19.02 15.73 -8.69
C PHE A 129 -19.60 17.13 -8.83
N TYR A 130 -19.56 17.95 -7.77
CA TYR A 130 -19.96 19.34 -7.85
C TYR A 130 -19.10 20.10 -8.87
N THR A 131 -17.76 19.97 -8.80
CA THR A 131 -16.84 20.60 -9.74
C THR A 131 -17.08 20.16 -11.18
N ILE A 132 -17.24 18.85 -11.43
CA ILE A 132 -17.49 18.32 -12.78
C ILE A 132 -18.81 18.85 -13.34
N ASN A 133 -19.90 18.76 -12.56
CA ASN A 133 -21.21 19.22 -13.01
C ASN A 133 -21.24 20.73 -13.27
N SER A 134 -20.53 21.52 -12.45
CA SER A 134 -20.43 22.98 -12.62
C SER A 134 -19.57 23.41 -13.81
N THR A 135 -18.59 22.59 -14.22
CA THR A 135 -17.64 22.96 -15.28
C THR A 135 -18.02 22.39 -16.64
N MET A 136 -18.50 21.14 -16.68
CA MET A 136 -18.73 20.37 -17.91
C MET A 136 -20.21 20.11 -18.20
N GLY A 137 -21.11 20.49 -17.29
CA GLY A 137 -22.55 20.19 -17.38
C GLY A 137 -22.90 18.76 -16.92
N GLN A 138 -24.14 18.58 -16.47
CA GLN A 138 -24.62 17.27 -16.02
C GLN A 138 -24.67 16.25 -17.16
N GLY A 139 -24.17 15.04 -16.90
CA GLY A 139 -24.27 13.92 -17.84
C GLY A 139 -23.25 13.93 -18.98
N SER A 140 -22.18 14.74 -18.88
CA SER A 140 -21.02 14.68 -19.78
C SER A 140 -20.39 13.29 -19.81
N ASP A 141 -19.70 12.95 -20.90
CA ASP A 141 -19.04 11.65 -21.02
C ASP A 141 -17.89 11.52 -20.02
N GLU A 142 -17.20 12.62 -19.71
CA GLU A 142 -16.22 12.71 -18.62
C GLU A 142 -16.87 12.40 -17.27
N GLY A 143 -18.05 12.97 -17.00
CA GLY A 143 -18.81 12.70 -15.77
C GLY A 143 -19.15 11.22 -15.60
N LYS A 144 -19.56 10.54 -16.67
CA LYS A 144 -19.85 9.09 -16.65
C LYS A 144 -18.61 8.24 -16.40
N GLN A 145 -17.44 8.65 -16.91
CA GLN A 145 -16.19 7.93 -16.67
C GLN A 145 -15.72 8.10 -15.23
N VAL A 146 -15.84 9.31 -14.68
CA VAL A 146 -15.55 9.57 -13.27
C VAL A 146 -16.52 8.79 -12.38
N GLU A 147 -17.79 8.70 -12.74
CA GLU A 147 -18.79 7.91 -12.01
C GLU A 147 -18.39 6.44 -11.91
N LYS A 148 -18.07 5.80 -13.05
CA LYS A 148 -17.58 4.41 -13.08
C LYS A 148 -16.32 4.23 -12.23
N PHE A 149 -15.41 5.19 -12.26
CA PHE A 149 -14.21 5.15 -11.44
C PHE A 149 -14.55 5.26 -9.95
N THR A 150 -15.43 6.20 -9.56
CA THR A 150 -15.86 6.34 -8.16
C THR A 150 -16.59 5.11 -7.64
N ASP A 151 -17.38 4.44 -8.47
CA ASP A 151 -18.07 3.20 -8.09
C ASP A 151 -17.10 2.06 -7.75
N LEU A 152 -15.93 2.03 -8.40
CA LEU A 152 -14.87 1.09 -8.07
C LEU A 152 -14.21 1.44 -6.73
N ILE A 153 -14.00 2.72 -6.46
CA ILE A 153 -13.42 3.19 -5.21
C ILE A 153 -14.41 2.99 -4.05
N ASP A 154 -15.70 3.27 -4.25
CA ASP A 154 -16.75 3.09 -3.25
C ASP A 154 -16.79 1.66 -2.68
N LYS A 155 -16.54 0.66 -3.54
CA LYS A 155 -16.45 -0.74 -3.11
C LYS A 155 -15.38 -0.98 -2.06
N GLN A 156 -14.34 -0.14 -2.03
CA GLN A 156 -13.25 -0.21 -1.06
C GLN A 156 -13.63 0.39 0.30
N PHE A 157 -14.73 1.16 0.38
CA PHE A 157 -15.22 1.84 1.59
C PHE A 157 -16.58 1.29 2.06
N VAL A 158 -16.97 0.09 1.62
CA VAL A 158 -18.25 -0.54 2.03
C VAL A 158 -18.23 -0.86 3.51
N ASP A 159 -17.18 -1.55 3.97
CA ASP A 159 -16.98 -1.98 5.35
C ASP A 159 -15.48 -2.00 5.73
N GLU A 160 -15.20 -2.04 7.03
CA GLU A 160 -13.84 -2.02 7.56
C GLU A 160 -13.00 -3.22 7.11
N PRO A 161 -13.48 -4.47 7.11
CA PRO A 161 -12.69 -5.60 6.61
C PRO A 161 -12.24 -5.45 5.16
N THR A 162 -13.12 -4.94 4.29
CA THR A 162 -12.82 -4.68 2.88
C THR A 162 -11.79 -3.57 2.76
N PHE A 163 -12.00 -2.45 3.47
CA PHE A 163 -11.06 -1.34 3.50
C PHE A 163 -9.68 -1.74 4.04
N ARG A 164 -9.64 -2.52 5.12
CA ARG A 164 -8.42 -3.04 5.73
C ARG A 164 -7.64 -3.92 4.74
N THR A 165 -8.33 -4.74 3.96
CA THR A 165 -7.71 -5.59 2.93
C THR A 165 -7.08 -4.73 1.84
N GLU A 166 -7.81 -3.73 1.34
CA GLU A 166 -7.33 -2.74 0.37
C GLU A 166 -6.15 -1.92 0.89
N LEU A 167 -6.22 -1.46 2.15
CA LEU A 167 -5.15 -0.71 2.80
C LEU A 167 -3.89 -1.57 2.96
N SER A 168 -4.06 -2.81 3.41
CA SER A 168 -2.93 -3.74 3.62
C SER A 168 -2.24 -4.14 2.30
N GLY A 169 -2.96 -4.13 1.18
CA GLY A 169 -2.40 -4.38 -0.15
C GLY A 169 -1.61 -3.21 -0.73
N LYS A 170 -1.70 -2.01 -0.13
CA LYS A 170 -0.89 -0.85 -0.57
C LYS A 170 0.56 -1.07 -0.15
N LEU A 171 1.49 -0.79 -1.06
CA LEU A 171 2.90 -1.16 -0.93
C LEU A 171 3.54 -0.64 0.37
N PHE A 172 3.24 0.59 0.81
CA PHE A 172 3.71 1.08 2.11
C PHE A 172 3.31 0.17 3.26
N TYR A 173 2.03 -0.20 3.33
CA TYR A 173 1.49 -0.97 4.45
C TYR A 173 1.91 -2.45 4.39
N ASP A 174 1.96 -3.03 3.19
CA ASP A 174 2.38 -4.41 2.97
C ASP A 174 3.81 -4.67 3.48
N VAL A 175 4.72 -3.74 3.19
CA VAL A 175 6.15 -3.89 3.50
C VAL A 175 6.56 -3.32 4.86
N PHE A 176 5.83 -2.32 5.38
CA PHE A 176 6.16 -1.67 6.65
C PHE A 176 5.60 -2.41 7.88
N PHE A 177 4.42 -3.02 7.78
CA PHE A 177 3.80 -3.70 8.93
C PHE A 177 4.17 -5.18 8.92
N ASP A 178 5.08 -5.58 9.81
CA ASP A 178 5.56 -6.95 9.91
C ASP A 178 6.09 -7.30 11.31
N LYS A 179 6.49 -8.56 11.50
CA LYS A 179 6.87 -9.16 12.78
C LYS A 179 8.00 -8.45 13.52
N TYR A 180 8.85 -7.68 12.83
CA TYR A 180 9.92 -6.90 13.47
C TYR A 180 9.36 -5.80 14.38
N LEU A 181 8.15 -5.29 14.12
CA LEU A 181 7.47 -4.32 14.98
C LEU A 181 7.18 -4.86 16.39
N LEU A 182 7.17 -6.19 16.55
CA LEU A 182 6.85 -6.86 17.80
C LEU A 182 8.07 -7.05 18.72
N GLY A 183 9.27 -6.63 18.29
CA GLY A 183 10.52 -6.83 19.02
C GLY A 183 10.89 -8.30 19.23
N ARG A 184 10.26 -9.21 18.48
CA ARG A 184 10.52 -10.66 18.55
C ARG A 184 11.84 -10.99 17.87
N LYS A 185 12.46 -12.09 18.31
CA LYS A 185 13.64 -12.63 17.63
C LYS A 185 13.24 -13.00 16.20
N LEU A 186 13.96 -12.42 15.23
CA LEU A 186 13.84 -12.75 13.83
C LEU A 186 14.76 -13.94 13.54
N GLU A 187 14.36 -14.79 12.61
CA GLU A 187 15.17 -15.91 12.12
C GLU A 187 15.15 -15.95 10.60
N ASP A 188 16.14 -16.63 10.01
CA ASP A 188 16.10 -17.01 8.61
C ASP A 188 14.94 -17.98 8.41
N GLU A 189 14.14 -17.76 7.38
CA GLU A 189 12.95 -18.56 7.13
C GLU A 189 12.58 -18.59 5.66
N LYS A 190 11.86 -19.63 5.25
CA LYS A 190 11.20 -19.72 3.96
C LYS A 190 9.73 -19.97 4.20
N PHE A 191 8.87 -19.12 3.64
CA PHE A 191 7.43 -19.19 3.86
C PHE A 191 6.64 -18.94 2.56
N GLU A 192 5.39 -19.38 2.53
CA GLU A 192 4.48 -19.14 1.42
C GLU A 192 3.81 -17.77 1.58
N GLN A 193 3.74 -17.00 0.49
CA GLN A 193 3.06 -15.71 0.43
C GLN A 193 2.28 -15.59 -0.87
N THR A 194 1.18 -14.83 -0.83
CA THR A 194 0.48 -14.41 -2.05
C THR A 194 1.01 -13.04 -2.47
N PHE A 195 1.64 -12.99 -3.63
CA PHE A 195 2.05 -11.77 -4.31
C PHE A 195 0.94 -11.33 -5.27
N TYR A 196 0.61 -10.05 -5.33
CA TYR A 196 -0.42 -9.53 -6.23
C TYR A 196 0.23 -8.80 -7.40
N SER A 197 -0.03 -9.27 -8.62
CA SER A 197 0.61 -8.77 -9.84
C SER A 197 0.31 -7.29 -10.09
N PHE A 198 1.34 -6.47 -10.29
CA PHE A 198 1.24 -5.11 -10.79
C PHE A 198 0.98 -5.09 -12.31
N LEU A 199 1.48 -6.09 -13.05
CA LEU A 199 1.28 -6.19 -14.51
C LEU A 199 -0.14 -6.63 -14.90
N PHE A 200 -0.76 -7.47 -14.07
CA PHE A 200 -2.03 -8.13 -14.37
C PHE A 200 -3.09 -7.85 -13.30
N ASP A 201 -3.35 -6.56 -13.03
CA ASP A 201 -4.50 -6.08 -12.26
C ASP A 201 -4.72 -6.83 -10.92
N GLN A 202 -3.66 -6.99 -10.13
CA GLN A 202 -3.69 -7.65 -8.82
C GLN A 202 -4.11 -9.13 -8.88
N ILE A 203 -3.83 -9.83 -9.99
CA ILE A 203 -3.99 -11.30 -10.02
C ILE A 203 -3.08 -11.93 -8.94
N PRO A 204 -3.62 -12.75 -8.03
CA PRO A 204 -2.85 -13.36 -6.96
C PRO A 204 -1.95 -14.48 -7.49
N ILE A 205 -0.68 -14.43 -7.07
CA ILE A 205 0.38 -15.38 -7.41
C ILE A 205 0.87 -15.97 -6.09
N LYS A 206 0.64 -17.27 -5.88
CA LYS A 206 1.18 -17.98 -4.72
C LYS A 206 2.66 -18.25 -4.99
N THR A 207 3.53 -17.79 -4.10
CA THR A 207 4.97 -17.95 -4.22
C THR A 207 5.61 -18.25 -2.88
N SER A 208 6.86 -18.70 -2.89
CA SER A 208 7.65 -18.86 -1.68
C SER A 208 8.65 -17.73 -1.57
N LEU A 209 8.69 -17.10 -0.39
CA LEU A 209 9.61 -16.01 -0.07
C LEU A 209 10.68 -16.55 0.88
N THR A 210 11.93 -16.32 0.54
CA THR A 210 13.08 -16.56 1.42
C THR A 210 13.37 -15.28 2.18
N GLN A 211 13.55 -15.38 3.50
CA GLN A 211 14.02 -14.32 4.38
C GLN A 211 15.40 -14.70 4.93
N GLU A 212 16.34 -13.77 4.82
CA GLU A 212 17.68 -13.87 5.38
C GLU A 212 17.97 -12.68 6.30
N LEU A 213 18.66 -12.94 7.39
CA LEU A 213 19.11 -11.96 8.36
C LEU A 213 20.60 -11.77 8.26
N SER A 214 20.99 -10.51 8.21
CA SER A 214 22.39 -10.11 8.18
C SER A 214 22.59 -8.83 8.99
N THR A 215 23.84 -8.42 9.10
CA THR A 215 24.20 -7.10 9.60
C THR A 215 24.75 -6.31 8.43
N ASP A 216 24.23 -5.10 8.24
CA ASP A 216 24.75 -4.19 7.24
C ASP A 216 26.15 -3.73 7.65
N GLU A 217 27.15 -3.95 6.81
CA GLU A 217 28.56 -3.70 7.14
C GLU A 217 28.87 -2.22 7.32
N GLU A 218 28.17 -1.34 6.60
CA GLU A 218 28.41 0.10 6.64
C GLU A 218 27.81 0.76 7.88
N THR A 219 26.60 0.35 8.26
CA THR A 219 25.84 0.96 9.36
C THR A 219 25.88 0.18 10.66
N GLY A 220 26.23 -1.11 10.62
CA GLY A 220 26.13 -2.04 11.75
C GLY A 220 24.69 -2.40 12.13
N LEU A 221 23.69 -1.92 11.37
CA LEU A 221 22.28 -2.15 11.65
C LEU A 221 21.85 -3.55 11.20
N LYS A 222 20.77 -4.06 11.81
CA LYS A 222 20.18 -5.34 11.40
C LYS A 222 19.51 -5.18 10.05
N LYS A 223 19.84 -6.08 9.13
CA LYS A 223 19.27 -6.14 7.79
C LYS A 223 18.42 -7.41 7.64
N ILE A 224 17.22 -7.23 7.12
CA ILE A 224 16.34 -8.32 6.68
C ILE A 224 16.27 -8.25 5.16
N SER A 225 16.68 -9.31 4.48
CA SER A 225 16.55 -9.44 3.02
C SER A 225 15.50 -10.48 2.70
N ARG A 226 14.55 -10.13 1.83
CA ARG A 226 13.48 -10.99 1.38
C ARG A 226 13.46 -11.06 -0.13
N TYR A 227 13.45 -12.25 -0.68
CA TYR A 227 13.46 -12.45 -2.12
C TYR A 227 12.78 -13.74 -2.55
N ILE A 228 12.36 -13.78 -3.81
CA ILE A 228 11.85 -15.00 -4.44
C ILE A 228 13.02 -15.71 -5.10
N SER A 229 13.30 -16.95 -4.69
CA SER A 229 14.42 -17.70 -5.25
C SER A 229 14.16 -18.07 -6.72
N ALA A 230 15.23 -18.17 -7.51
CA ALA A 230 15.13 -18.51 -8.93
C ALA A 230 14.47 -19.88 -9.19
N ASP A 231 14.58 -20.81 -8.24
CA ASP A 231 13.94 -22.13 -8.31
C ASP A 231 12.42 -22.03 -8.10
N ASP A 232 11.96 -21.12 -7.22
CA ASP A 232 10.54 -20.87 -6.97
C ASP A 232 9.87 -20.09 -8.13
N GLN A 233 10.64 -19.31 -8.89
CA GLN A 233 10.16 -18.65 -10.12
C GLN A 233 9.81 -19.64 -11.23
N ARG A 234 10.47 -20.81 -11.24
CA ARG A 234 10.30 -21.85 -12.29
C ARG A 234 9.22 -22.89 -11.97
N THR A 235 8.79 -23.01 -10.71
CA THR A 235 8.07 -24.20 -10.23
C THR A 235 6.56 -24.01 -9.98
N LYS A 236 5.96 -22.85 -10.25
CA LYS A 236 4.54 -22.66 -9.93
C LYS A 236 3.65 -22.47 -11.15
N PHE A 237 2.57 -23.27 -11.15
CA PHE A 237 1.30 -23.02 -11.82
C PHE A 237 0.92 -21.56 -11.55
N VAL A 238 1.36 -20.69 -12.45
CA VAL A 238 0.77 -19.37 -12.62
C VAL A 238 -0.74 -19.64 -12.72
N ASN A 239 -1.59 -18.76 -12.22
CA ASN A 239 -3.00 -18.79 -12.55
C ASN A 239 -3.12 -18.45 -14.05
N GLU A 240 -2.68 -19.40 -14.90
CA GLU A 240 -2.39 -19.24 -16.32
C GLU A 240 -3.61 -18.69 -17.01
N TYR A 241 -4.79 -19.13 -16.55
CA TYR A 241 -6.06 -18.64 -17.08
C TYR A 241 -6.24 -17.13 -16.86
N GLY A 242 -6.01 -16.62 -15.65
CA GLY A 242 -6.17 -15.20 -15.35
C GLY A 242 -5.16 -14.33 -16.10
N ILE A 243 -3.87 -14.66 -15.99
CA ILE A 243 -2.78 -13.89 -16.62
C ILE A 243 -2.87 -13.95 -18.15
N MET A 244 -3.07 -15.15 -18.73
CA MET A 244 -3.20 -15.30 -20.17
C MET A 244 -4.45 -14.60 -20.71
N LYS A 245 -5.57 -14.63 -19.98
CA LYS A 245 -6.80 -13.92 -20.38
C LYS A 245 -6.54 -12.41 -20.41
N THR A 246 -6.05 -11.83 -19.32
CA THR A 246 -5.73 -10.39 -19.26
C THR A 246 -4.73 -10.01 -20.35
N TYR A 247 -3.72 -10.86 -20.61
CA TYR A 247 -2.79 -10.66 -21.70
C TYR A 247 -3.46 -10.61 -23.08
N LYS A 248 -4.29 -11.61 -23.39
CA LYS A 248 -5.01 -11.72 -24.67
C LYS A 248 -5.96 -10.55 -24.91
N GLU A 249 -6.60 -10.06 -23.85
CA GLU A 249 -7.60 -8.99 -23.93
C GLU A 249 -6.96 -7.59 -23.99
N ARG A 250 -5.92 -7.32 -23.18
CA ARG A 250 -5.34 -5.98 -23.05
C ARG A 250 -4.12 -5.76 -23.92
N TYR A 251 -3.17 -6.71 -23.94
CA TYR A 251 -1.85 -6.48 -24.52
C TYR A 251 -1.75 -7.03 -25.94
N GLN A 252 -2.20 -8.26 -26.20
CA GLN A 252 -2.10 -8.89 -27.52
C GLN A 252 -2.70 -8.05 -28.67
N PRO A 253 -3.81 -7.30 -28.50
CA PRO A 253 -4.32 -6.43 -29.57
C PRO A 253 -3.38 -5.27 -29.92
N ILE A 254 -2.51 -4.86 -28.99
CA ILE A 254 -1.57 -3.75 -29.15
C ILE A 254 -0.25 -4.27 -29.75
N ILE A 255 0.35 -5.29 -29.14
CA ILE A 255 1.67 -5.82 -29.54
C ILE A 255 1.63 -6.87 -30.63
N LYS A 256 0.46 -7.43 -30.92
CA LYS A 256 0.22 -8.49 -31.94
C LYS A 256 0.92 -9.83 -31.69
N TYR A 257 1.85 -9.93 -30.75
CA TYR A 257 2.53 -11.18 -30.38
C TYR A 257 1.76 -12.00 -29.33
N SER A 258 1.85 -13.33 -29.47
CA SER A 258 1.26 -14.28 -28.52
C SER A 258 2.02 -14.28 -27.18
N PHE A 259 1.33 -14.76 -26.14
CA PHE A 259 1.93 -14.95 -24.82
C PHE A 259 3.08 -15.95 -24.88
N THR A 260 4.18 -15.65 -24.20
CA THR A 260 5.38 -16.49 -24.15
C THR A 260 5.50 -17.17 -22.79
N GLN A 261 6.12 -16.49 -21.83
CA GLN A 261 6.35 -16.95 -20.47
C GLN A 261 6.25 -15.73 -19.56
N TYR A 262 5.52 -15.89 -18.45
CA TYR A 262 5.46 -14.88 -17.41
C TYR A 262 6.57 -15.13 -16.39
N ASN A 263 7.42 -14.13 -16.17
CA ASN A 263 8.47 -14.13 -15.15
C ASN A 263 8.20 -13.00 -14.16
N TYR A 264 8.61 -13.20 -12.92
CA TYR A 264 8.50 -12.19 -11.88
C TYR A 264 9.65 -12.32 -10.89
N GLU A 265 10.19 -11.18 -10.48
CA GLU A 265 11.24 -11.04 -9.49
C GLU A 265 10.78 -10.09 -8.39
N PHE A 266 11.14 -10.40 -7.16
CA PHE A 266 10.83 -9.59 -6.00
C PHE A 266 12.03 -9.58 -5.07
N TYR A 267 12.45 -8.38 -4.70
CA TYR A 267 13.50 -8.12 -3.72
C TYR A 267 13.00 -7.07 -2.74
N HIS A 268 13.19 -7.33 -1.46
CA HIS A 268 12.73 -6.48 -0.36
C HIS A 268 13.76 -6.49 0.76
N ASP A 269 14.48 -5.38 0.91
CA ASP A 269 15.44 -5.16 1.98
C ASP A 269 14.88 -4.21 3.02
N ILE A 270 15.05 -4.55 4.30
CA ILE A 270 14.69 -3.72 5.46
C ILE A 270 15.94 -3.53 6.31
N LEU A 271 16.31 -2.30 6.56
CA LEU A 271 17.33 -1.91 7.52
C LEU A 271 16.64 -1.39 8.77
N LEU A 272 16.83 -2.04 9.92
CA LEU A 272 16.17 -1.68 11.17
C LEU A 272 17.05 -0.75 12.02
N ALA A 273 16.47 0.34 12.51
CA ALA A 273 17.09 1.18 13.53
C ALA A 273 17.06 0.51 14.91
N ASP A 274 17.78 1.08 15.86
CA ASP A 274 17.89 0.57 17.23
C ASP A 274 16.55 0.53 17.99
N ASP A 275 15.60 1.38 17.62
CA ASP A 275 14.24 1.40 18.17
C ASP A 275 13.31 0.35 17.55
N GLY A 276 13.83 -0.50 16.65
CA GLY A 276 13.10 -1.57 15.99
C GLY A 276 12.23 -1.12 14.81
N LEU A 277 12.14 0.19 14.55
CA LEU A 277 11.48 0.71 13.37
C LEU A 277 12.42 0.71 12.16
N PRO A 278 11.90 0.63 10.92
CA PRO A 278 12.73 0.71 9.74
C PRO A 278 13.49 2.03 9.65
N GLN A 279 14.80 1.97 9.49
CA GLN A 279 15.62 3.09 9.03
C GLN A 279 15.45 3.28 7.51
N GLU A 280 15.39 2.16 6.79
CA GLU A 280 15.20 2.12 5.35
C GLU A 280 14.48 0.84 4.93
N ILE A 281 13.60 0.95 3.93
CA ILE A 281 13.05 -0.18 3.20
C ILE A 281 13.30 0.06 1.71
N LYS A 282 13.78 -0.96 0.99
CA LYS A 282 13.95 -0.95 -0.47
C LYS A 282 13.22 -2.14 -1.05
N VAL A 283 12.38 -1.90 -2.05
CA VAL A 283 11.63 -2.93 -2.77
C VAL A 283 11.88 -2.78 -4.26
N ASN A 284 12.22 -3.87 -4.93
CA ASN A 284 12.31 -3.95 -6.38
C ASN A 284 11.43 -5.10 -6.85
N ILE A 285 10.53 -4.80 -7.78
CA ILE A 285 9.61 -5.75 -8.37
C ILE A 285 9.78 -5.65 -9.88
N ILE A 286 10.01 -6.78 -10.53
CA ILE A 286 10.05 -6.90 -11.98
C ILE A 286 9.02 -7.95 -12.35
N GLU A 287 8.12 -7.63 -13.27
CA GLU A 287 7.24 -8.62 -13.87
C GLU A 287 7.30 -8.46 -15.39
N GLU A 288 7.40 -9.57 -16.11
CA GLU A 288 7.44 -9.56 -17.56
C GLU A 288 6.66 -10.72 -18.18
N VAL A 289 6.14 -10.48 -19.37
CA VAL A 289 5.94 -11.55 -20.35
C VAL A 289 7.11 -11.46 -21.31
N LYS A 290 7.99 -12.46 -21.27
CA LYS A 290 9.29 -12.45 -21.93
C LYS A 290 9.19 -11.96 -23.39
N ASN A 291 10.01 -10.97 -23.73
CA ASN A 291 10.09 -10.27 -25.03
C ASN A 291 8.88 -9.39 -25.39
N ASN A 292 7.84 -9.30 -24.56
CA ASN A 292 6.57 -8.69 -24.95
C ASN A 292 6.23 -7.46 -24.10
N ILE A 293 6.13 -7.62 -22.79
CA ILE A 293 5.75 -6.55 -21.85
C ILE A 293 6.51 -6.71 -20.55
N GLU A 294 6.82 -5.59 -19.91
CA GLU A 294 7.55 -5.56 -18.64
C GLU A 294 7.03 -4.38 -17.79
N ILE A 295 6.93 -4.61 -16.49
CA ILE A 295 6.78 -3.57 -15.48
C ILE A 295 7.92 -3.68 -14.47
N LEU A 296 8.53 -2.54 -14.17
CA LEU A 296 9.51 -2.38 -13.11
C LEU A 296 8.95 -1.42 -12.07
N VAL A 297 8.87 -1.88 -10.83
CA VAL A 297 8.50 -1.06 -9.68
C VAL A 297 9.69 -0.99 -8.73
N THR A 298 10.18 0.22 -8.47
CA THR A 298 11.15 0.47 -7.41
C THR A 298 10.48 1.30 -6.34
N TYR A 299 10.59 0.89 -5.08
CA TYR A 299 10.00 1.60 -3.96
C TYR A 299 11.00 1.72 -2.82
N ARG A 300 11.07 2.90 -2.20
CA ARG A 300 11.95 3.18 -1.08
C ARG A 300 11.20 3.90 0.02
N ILE A 301 11.33 3.44 1.25
CA ILE A 301 10.93 4.16 2.46
C ILE A 301 12.21 4.54 3.19
N HIS A 302 12.38 5.80 3.53
CA HIS A 302 13.55 6.30 4.25
C HIS A 302 13.12 7.13 5.46
N ARG A 303 13.59 6.75 6.64
CA ARG A 303 13.35 7.49 7.89
C ARG A 303 14.08 8.83 7.86
N LEU A 304 13.37 9.91 8.13
CA LEU A 304 13.97 11.23 8.30
C LEU A 304 14.54 11.38 9.71
N LYS A 305 15.63 12.15 9.79
CA LYS A 305 16.29 12.52 11.05
C LYS A 305 15.51 13.60 11.79
#